data_AF-A0A1H0WVK4-F1
#
_entry.id   AF-A0A1H0WVK4-F1
#
_cell.length_a   1.000
_cell.length_b   1.000
_cell.length_c   1.000
_cell.angle_alpha   90.00
_cell.angle_beta   90.00
_cell.angle_gamma   90.00
#
_symmetry.space_group_name_H-M   'P 1'
#
loop_
_entity.id
_entity.type
_entity.pdbx_description
1 polymer ?
#
loop_
_entity_poly.entity_id
_entity_poly.type
_entity_poly.pdbx_seq_one_letter_code
_entity_poly.pdbx_strand_id
1 'polypeptide(L)'
;MYNLNESQCDKLDQILDLFENKDYLEAEKILTVEPNERKANALLDVLVRRRFITRVGETEENLLPIVINLESPADIFIENGGFKAEFKKQQLKEQSDLAKEGTQINIHATGHGNLINTGNQNTINAQINISARDIAFFQEELKKHKVEQEDINEISAIVIAEEPEIVGYGPQAKNWIRKMLDKSLNGTWEIGIAASGGILTEIIKKFYGI
;
A
#
# COMPACT_ATOMS: atom_id res chain seq x y z
N MET A 1 25.11 18.72 -6.79
CA MET A 1 23.89 18.99 -7.58
C MET A 1 23.42 20.38 -7.23
N TYR A 2 23.29 21.31 -8.19
CA TYR A 2 22.50 22.52 -7.94
C TYR A 2 21.05 22.09 -7.87
N ASN A 3 20.37 22.42 -6.77
CA ASN A 3 18.94 22.20 -6.64
C ASN A 3 18.24 23.32 -7.43
N LEU A 4 18.13 23.14 -8.74
CA LEU A 4 17.52 24.11 -9.64
C LEU A 4 16.00 24.04 -9.50
N ASN A 5 15.36 25.19 -9.38
CA ASN A 5 13.91 25.28 -9.47
C ASN A 5 13.45 25.48 -10.93
N GLU A 6 12.15 25.34 -11.18
CA GLU A 6 11.56 25.46 -12.51
C GLU A 6 11.91 26.79 -13.19
N SER A 7 11.87 27.91 -12.45
CA SER A 7 12.20 29.24 -12.98
C SER A 7 13.68 29.35 -13.38
N GLN A 8 14.58 28.70 -12.65
CA GLN A 8 16.00 28.67 -13.01
C GLN A 8 16.25 27.81 -14.25
N CYS A 9 15.55 26.68 -14.39
CA CYS A 9 15.61 25.85 -15.60
C CYS A 9 15.12 26.63 -16.82
N ASP A 10 13.98 27.34 -16.71
CA ASP A 10 13.44 28.17 -17.79
C ASP A 10 14.43 29.27 -18.21
N LYS A 11 15.12 29.90 -17.26
CA LYS A 11 16.15 30.92 -17.54
C LYS A 11 17.38 30.33 -18.21
N LEU A 12 17.81 29.13 -17.81
CA LEU A 12 18.94 28.45 -18.44
C LEU A 12 18.62 28.09 -19.89
N ASP A 13 17.42 27.58 -20.15
CA ASP A 13 16.96 27.29 -21.51
C ASP A 13 16.89 28.56 -22.36
N GLN A 14 16.33 29.65 -21.82
CA GLN A 14 16.33 30.96 -22.50
C GLN A 14 17.74 31.46 -22.83
N ILE A 15 18.71 31.29 -21.93
CA ILE A 15 20.10 31.68 -22.18
C ILE A 15 20.71 30.85 -23.32
N LEU A 16 20.43 29.54 -23.36
CA LEU A 16 20.89 28.67 -24.44
C LEU A 16 20.22 29.03 -25.78
N ASP A 17 18.94 29.39 -25.77
CA ASP A 17 18.21 29.81 -26.96
C ASP A 17 18.73 31.15 -27.54
N LEU A 18 19.33 32.03 -26.71
CA LEU A 18 19.93 33.29 -27.19
C LEU A 18 21.12 33.08 -28.14
N PHE A 19 21.72 31.90 -28.14
CA PHE A 19 22.81 31.57 -29.08
C PHE A 19 22.28 31.40 -30.51
N GLU A 20 21.00 31.06 -30.69
CA GLU A 20 20.36 30.82 -31.99
C GLU A 20 21.18 29.86 -32.88
N ASN A 21 22.00 30.42 -33.79
CA ASN A 21 22.92 29.72 -34.71
C ASN A 21 24.36 30.25 -34.60
N LYS A 22 24.71 30.89 -33.48
CA LYS A 22 26.02 31.47 -33.23
C LYS A 22 26.74 30.67 -32.18
N ASP A 23 28.01 30.39 -32.42
CA ASP A 23 28.88 29.70 -31.46
C ASP A 23 29.31 30.62 -30.30
N TYR A 24 28.91 31.90 -30.31
CA TYR A 24 29.28 32.87 -29.29
C TYR A 24 28.17 33.87 -28.97
N LEU A 25 28.16 34.34 -27.72
CA LEU A 25 27.23 35.33 -27.17
C LEU A 25 27.98 36.32 -26.26
N GLU A 26 27.66 37.61 -26.38
CA GLU A 26 28.12 38.63 -25.44
C GLU A 26 27.39 38.47 -24.10
N ALA A 27 28.11 38.46 -22.99
CA ALA A 27 27.48 38.15 -21.71
C ALA A 27 26.46 39.21 -21.25
N GLU A 28 26.55 40.44 -21.74
CA GLU A 28 25.57 41.50 -21.46
C GLU A 28 24.16 41.09 -21.92
N LYS A 29 24.03 40.27 -22.97
CA LYS A 29 22.74 39.79 -23.46
C LYS A 29 22.03 38.89 -22.45
N ILE A 30 22.75 38.26 -21.53
CA ILE A 30 22.15 37.43 -20.48
C ILE A 30 21.40 38.28 -19.46
N LEU A 31 21.78 39.56 -19.30
CA LEU A 31 21.07 40.48 -18.41
C LEU A 31 19.65 40.77 -18.88
N THR A 32 19.31 40.44 -20.13
CA THR A 32 17.92 40.47 -20.61
C THR A 32 17.05 39.37 -19.99
N VAL A 33 17.66 38.23 -19.63
CA VAL A 33 16.99 37.06 -19.02
C VAL A 33 17.07 37.12 -17.49
N GLU A 34 18.20 37.54 -16.94
CA GLU A 34 18.39 37.75 -15.50
C GLU A 34 19.13 39.07 -15.25
N PRO A 35 18.40 40.17 -14.94
CA PRO A 35 18.99 41.49 -14.73
C PRO A 35 19.98 41.58 -13.58
N ASN A 36 20.00 40.60 -12.67
CA ASN A 36 20.94 40.58 -11.56
C ASN A 36 22.24 39.86 -11.97
N GLU A 37 23.34 40.61 -12.11
CA GLU A 37 24.65 40.09 -12.51
C GLU A 37 25.15 38.91 -11.68
N ARG A 38 24.93 38.91 -10.35
CA ARG A 38 25.35 37.79 -9.49
C ARG A 38 24.56 36.52 -9.79
N LYS A 39 23.24 36.65 -10.03
CA LYS A 39 22.39 35.51 -10.39
C LYS A 39 22.69 35.03 -11.81
N ALA A 40 22.90 35.95 -12.75
CA ALA A 40 23.32 35.62 -14.11
C ALA A 40 24.64 34.85 -14.11
N ASN A 41 25.64 35.30 -13.35
CA ASN A 41 26.90 34.59 -13.20
C ASN A 41 26.72 33.19 -12.58
N ALA A 42 25.85 33.06 -11.57
CA ALA A 42 25.53 31.75 -10.99
C ALA A 42 24.86 30.80 -11.99
N LEU A 43 24.01 31.30 -12.90
CA LEU A 43 23.44 30.49 -13.99
C LEU A 43 24.53 30.07 -14.98
N LEU A 44 25.46 30.96 -15.31
CA LEU A 44 26.61 30.62 -16.14
C LEU A 44 27.51 29.57 -15.48
N ASP A 45 27.67 29.60 -14.15
CA ASP A 45 28.45 28.58 -13.43
C ASP A 45 27.85 27.18 -13.63
N VAL A 46 26.52 27.10 -13.67
CA VAL A 46 25.81 25.84 -13.94
C VAL A 46 26.13 25.34 -15.35
N LEU A 47 26.05 26.22 -16.36
CA LEU A 47 26.33 25.87 -17.76
C LEU A 47 27.80 25.47 -17.97
N VAL A 48 28.75 26.17 -17.34
CA VAL A 48 30.18 25.82 -17.39
C VAL A 48 30.43 24.46 -16.74
N ARG A 49 29.86 24.20 -15.56
CA ARG A 49 30.02 22.89 -14.89
C ARG A 49 29.42 21.74 -15.68
N ARG A 50 28.35 21.99 -16.43
CA ARG A 50 27.75 21.04 -17.37
C ARG A 50 28.53 20.92 -18.69
N ARG A 51 29.57 21.74 -18.88
CA ARG A 51 30.39 21.82 -20.10
C ARG A 51 29.57 22.20 -21.34
N PHE A 52 28.56 23.04 -21.16
CA PHE A 52 27.75 23.57 -22.26
C PHE A 52 28.29 24.88 -22.79
N ILE A 53 29.04 25.61 -21.98
CA ILE A 53 29.66 26.87 -22.38
C ILE A 53 31.08 26.99 -21.87
N THR A 54 31.87 27.81 -22.55
CA THR A 54 33.17 28.31 -22.10
C THR A 54 33.16 29.82 -22.00
N ARG A 55 33.80 30.37 -20.97
CA ARG A 55 33.87 31.81 -20.73
C ARG A 55 35.16 32.40 -21.27
N VAL A 56 35.09 33.58 -21.86
CA VAL A 56 36.22 34.28 -22.47
C VAL A 56 36.27 35.73 -21.99
N GLY A 57 37.46 36.19 -21.61
CA GLY A 57 37.69 37.58 -21.19
C GLY A 57 37.24 37.88 -19.75
N GLU A 58 37.31 36.92 -18.84
CA GLU A 58 37.08 37.19 -17.41
C GLU A 58 38.17 38.14 -16.87
N THR A 59 37.76 39.21 -16.19
CA THR A 59 38.66 40.14 -15.50
C THR A 59 38.28 40.21 -14.02
N GLU A 60 39.20 40.63 -13.14
CA GLU A 60 38.89 40.77 -11.72
C GLU A 60 37.84 41.86 -11.43
N GLU A 61 37.67 42.81 -12.36
CA GLU A 61 36.76 43.95 -12.21
C GLU A 61 35.32 43.65 -12.63
N ASN A 62 35.09 42.62 -13.47
CA ASN A 62 33.77 42.30 -14.01
C ASN A 62 33.25 40.95 -13.51
N LEU A 63 32.00 40.93 -13.06
CA LEU A 63 31.32 39.70 -12.60
C LEU A 63 30.90 38.78 -13.75
N LEU A 64 30.81 39.30 -14.98
CA LEU A 64 30.44 38.54 -16.17
C LEU A 64 31.64 38.49 -17.14
N PRO A 65 31.82 37.39 -17.88
CA PRO A 65 32.81 37.32 -18.95
C PRO A 65 32.45 38.28 -20.08
N ILE A 66 33.40 38.59 -20.98
CA ILE A 66 33.11 39.44 -22.14
C ILE A 66 32.32 38.65 -23.18
N VAL A 67 32.77 37.43 -23.46
CA VAL A 67 32.15 36.52 -24.45
C VAL A 67 31.98 35.14 -23.84
N ILE A 68 30.92 34.47 -24.25
CA ILE A 68 30.61 33.10 -23.89
C ILE A 68 30.52 32.31 -25.19
N ASN A 69 31.25 31.20 -25.27
CA ASN A 69 31.18 30.29 -26.39
C ASN A 69 30.29 29.10 -26.06
N LEU A 70 29.48 28.66 -27.01
CA LEU A 70 28.67 27.46 -26.91
C LEU A 70 29.54 26.24 -27.25
N GLU A 71 29.40 25.18 -26.46
CA GLU A 71 30.12 23.93 -26.67
C GLU A 71 29.18 22.90 -27.33
N SER A 72 29.72 22.01 -28.16
CA SER A 72 28.93 21.00 -28.90
C SER A 72 27.97 20.14 -28.05
N PRO A 73 28.25 19.79 -26.77
CA PRO A 73 27.30 19.06 -25.94
C PRO A 73 25.99 19.83 -25.66
N ALA A 74 25.99 21.16 -25.79
CA ALA A 74 24.82 21.99 -25.56
C ALA A 74 23.77 21.78 -26.66
N ASP A 75 24.18 21.63 -27.92
CA ASP A 75 23.26 21.42 -29.05
C ASP A 75 22.40 20.17 -28.85
N ILE A 76 23.05 19.06 -28.51
CA ILE A 76 22.39 17.79 -28.21
C ILE A 76 21.44 17.92 -27.01
N PHE A 77 21.82 18.73 -26.01
CA PHE A 77 21.02 18.94 -24.83
C PHE A 77 19.75 19.76 -25.12
N ILE A 78 19.88 20.82 -25.93
CA ILE A 78 18.76 21.66 -26.38
C ILE A 78 17.78 20.81 -27.22
N GLU A 79 18.29 20.00 -28.15
CA GLU A 79 17.47 19.06 -28.94
C GLU A 79 16.65 18.09 -28.07
N ASN A 80 17.19 17.70 -26.91
CA ASN A 80 16.50 16.82 -25.95
C ASN A 80 15.48 17.55 -25.06
N GLY A 81 15.24 18.84 -25.31
CA GLY A 81 14.25 19.67 -24.61
C GLY A 81 14.79 20.42 -23.39
N GLY A 82 16.12 20.53 -23.25
CA GLY A 82 16.76 21.42 -22.27
C GLY A 82 16.57 21.03 -20.80
N PHE A 83 16.83 22.00 -19.92
CA PHE A 83 16.72 21.89 -18.47
C PHE A 83 15.28 21.67 -18.04
N LYS A 84 14.30 22.25 -18.74
CA LYS A 84 12.87 22.04 -18.44
C LYS A 84 12.45 20.58 -18.64
N ALA A 85 12.90 19.93 -19.72
CA ALA A 85 12.60 18.52 -19.96
C ALA A 85 13.27 17.61 -18.93
N GLU A 86 14.53 17.88 -18.53
CA GLU A 86 15.19 17.16 -17.45
C GLU A 86 14.46 17.31 -16.12
N PHE A 87 14.07 18.54 -15.76
CA PHE A 87 13.35 18.83 -14.52
C PHE A 87 12.01 18.08 -14.46
N LYS A 88 11.25 18.09 -15.57
CA LYS A 88 10.00 17.32 -15.66
C LYS A 88 10.23 15.82 -15.54
N LYS A 89 11.27 15.28 -16.20
CA LYS A 89 11.64 13.86 -16.09
C LYS A 89 12.02 13.49 -14.65
N GLN A 90 12.70 14.39 -13.93
CA GLN A 90 13.06 14.18 -12.53
C GLN A 90 11.81 14.14 -11.64
N GLN A 91 10.90 15.10 -11.77
CA GLN A 91 9.64 15.10 -11.01
C GLN A 91 8.80 13.85 -11.27
N LEU A 92 8.70 13.42 -12.53
CA LEU A 92 7.97 12.19 -12.90
C LEU A 92 8.61 10.94 -12.31
N LYS A 93 9.94 10.88 -12.26
CA LYS A 93 10.67 9.78 -11.60
C LYS A 93 10.39 9.77 -10.11
N GLU A 94 10.56 10.89 -9.42
CA GLU A 94 10.30 11.02 -7.97
C GLU A 94 8.86 10.62 -7.63
N GLN A 95 7.88 11.08 -8.41
CA GLN A 95 6.48 10.69 -8.25
C GLN A 95 6.26 9.19 -8.52
N SER A 96 6.94 8.61 -9.51
CA SER A 96 6.84 7.18 -9.83
C SER A 96 7.53 6.29 -8.78
N ASP A 97 8.60 6.77 -8.17
CA ASP A 97 9.37 6.03 -7.16
C ASP A 97 8.59 6.01 -5.84
N LEU A 98 7.98 7.14 -5.45
CA LEU A 98 7.02 7.19 -4.33
C LEU A 98 5.80 6.28 -4.56
N ALA A 99 5.36 6.09 -5.81
CA ALA A 99 4.25 5.19 -6.13
C ALA A 99 4.67 3.71 -6.17
N LYS A 100 5.95 3.41 -6.45
CA LYS A 100 6.51 2.06 -6.46
C LYS A 100 6.95 1.60 -5.07
N GLU A 101 7.25 2.53 -4.16
CA GLU A 101 7.33 2.30 -2.72
C GLU A 101 5.92 2.16 -2.11
N GLY A 102 5.05 1.38 -2.74
CA GLY A 102 3.76 1.01 -2.18
C GLY A 102 3.98 0.26 -0.87
N THR A 103 3.43 0.80 0.23
CA THR A 103 3.47 0.18 1.55
C THR A 103 2.93 -1.25 1.47
N GLN A 104 3.76 -2.25 1.77
CA GLN A 104 3.28 -3.62 1.94
C GLN A 104 2.49 -3.71 3.25
N ILE A 105 1.19 -4.02 3.15
CA ILE A 105 0.34 -4.25 4.32
C ILE A 105 0.06 -5.75 4.39
N ASN A 106 0.74 -6.43 5.31
CA ASN A 106 0.48 -7.84 5.62
C ASN A 106 -0.62 -7.91 6.68
N ILE A 107 -1.81 -8.37 6.32
CA ILE A 107 -2.93 -8.51 7.25
C ILE A 107 -3.13 -9.99 7.55
N HIS A 108 -2.98 -10.35 8.82
CA HIS A 108 -3.33 -11.69 9.31
C HIS A 108 -4.60 -11.58 10.16
N ALA A 109 -5.72 -12.02 9.61
CA ALA A 109 -7.00 -12.07 10.32
C ALA A 109 -7.43 -13.52 10.53
N THR A 110 -7.66 -13.87 11.79
CA THR A 110 -8.07 -15.21 12.22
C THR A 110 -9.28 -15.09 13.14
N GLY A 111 -10.14 -16.11 13.19
CA GLY A 111 -11.39 -16.07 13.95
C GLY A 111 -12.57 -15.43 13.19
N HIS A 112 -13.64 -15.09 13.90
CA HIS A 112 -14.92 -14.67 13.32
C HIS A 112 -15.16 -13.17 13.41
N GLY A 113 -15.91 -12.63 12.45
CA GLY A 113 -16.30 -11.22 12.44
C GLY A 113 -15.20 -10.25 12.03
N ASN A 114 -14.17 -10.75 11.34
CA ASN A 114 -13.11 -9.90 10.83
C ASN A 114 -13.65 -9.04 9.67
N LEU A 115 -13.63 -7.72 9.86
CA LEU A 115 -13.87 -6.73 8.82
C LEU A 115 -12.58 -5.97 8.57
N ILE A 116 -12.04 -6.11 7.36
CA ILE A 116 -10.80 -5.44 6.96
C ILE A 116 -11.13 -4.38 5.91
N ASN A 117 -10.65 -3.17 6.14
CA ASN A 117 -10.77 -2.06 5.22
C ASN A 117 -9.41 -1.39 5.01
N THR A 118 -9.05 -1.08 3.77
CA THR A 118 -7.76 -0.47 3.44
C THR A 118 -7.94 0.48 2.25
N GLY A 119 -7.18 1.58 2.24
CA GLY A 119 -7.29 2.65 1.23
C GLY A 119 -7.95 3.92 1.79
N ASN A 120 -8.20 4.91 0.94
CA ASN A 120 -8.84 6.17 1.33
C ASN A 120 -10.34 6.19 0.96
N GLN A 121 -11.12 7.08 1.59
CA GLN A 121 -12.53 7.36 1.25
C GLN A 121 -13.48 6.16 1.31
N ASN A 122 -13.17 5.16 2.14
CA ASN A 122 -14.00 3.99 2.33
C ASN A 122 -15.11 4.23 3.38
N THR A 123 -16.34 3.86 3.05
CA THR A 123 -17.47 3.83 4.00
C THR A 123 -17.92 2.38 4.16
N ILE A 124 -17.99 1.88 5.40
CA ILE A 124 -18.47 0.52 5.66
C ILE A 124 -19.62 0.54 6.66
N ASN A 125 -20.71 -0.11 6.28
CA ASN A 125 -21.82 -0.48 7.16
C ASN A 125 -21.87 -2.01 7.23
N ALA A 126 -21.26 -2.60 8.26
CA ALA A 126 -21.28 -4.05 8.47
C ALA A 126 -22.03 -4.37 9.76
N GLN A 127 -23.00 -5.30 9.66
CA GLN A 127 -23.66 -5.89 10.82
C GLN A 127 -23.14 -7.32 10.97
N ILE A 128 -22.31 -7.54 11.99
CA ILE A 128 -21.67 -8.83 12.23
C ILE A 128 -22.34 -9.46 13.45
N ASN A 129 -23.05 -10.57 13.21
CA ASN A 129 -23.65 -11.37 14.28
C ASN A 129 -22.77 -12.62 14.50
N ILE A 130 -22.10 -12.71 15.65
CA ILE A 130 -21.28 -13.85 16.03
C ILE A 130 -22.06 -14.67 17.07
N SER A 131 -22.41 -15.92 16.73
CA SER A 131 -23.05 -16.87 17.65
C SER A 131 -22.12 -18.00 18.11
N ALA A 132 -20.84 -17.93 17.73
CA ALA A 132 -19.82 -18.86 18.23
C ALA A 132 -19.64 -18.67 19.75
N ARG A 133 -19.49 -19.79 20.47
CA ARG A 133 -19.44 -19.90 21.93
C ARG A 133 -20.68 -19.42 22.70
N ASP A 134 -21.80 -19.17 22.01
CA ASP A 134 -23.07 -18.88 22.69
C ASP A 134 -23.71 -20.17 23.21
N ILE A 135 -23.53 -20.42 24.52
CA ILE A 135 -24.08 -21.60 25.20
C ILE A 135 -25.60 -21.60 25.20
N ALA A 136 -26.24 -20.43 25.34
CA ALA A 136 -27.71 -20.37 25.36
C ALA A 136 -28.26 -20.77 23.98
N PHE A 137 -27.69 -20.24 22.91
CA PHE A 137 -28.06 -20.61 21.54
C PHE A 137 -27.78 -22.10 21.25
N PHE A 138 -26.64 -22.62 21.70
CA PHE A 138 -26.27 -24.04 21.55
C PHE A 138 -27.25 -24.98 22.25
N GLN A 139 -27.63 -24.67 23.50
CA GLN A 139 -28.60 -25.45 24.26
C GLN A 139 -29.98 -25.44 23.60
N GLU A 140 -30.43 -24.29 23.11
CA GLU A 140 -31.73 -24.18 22.42
C GLU A 140 -31.75 -24.96 21.10
N GLU A 141 -30.66 -24.96 20.33
CA GLU A 141 -30.57 -25.77 19.11
C GLU A 141 -30.63 -27.28 19.44
N LEU A 142 -29.93 -27.75 20.48
CA LEU A 142 -30.02 -29.16 20.93
C LEU A 142 -31.43 -29.54 21.41
N LYS A 143 -32.10 -28.65 22.18
CA LYS A 143 -33.50 -28.88 22.61
C LYS A 143 -34.46 -29.00 21.43
N LYS A 144 -34.28 -28.16 20.41
CA LYS A 144 -35.08 -28.21 19.18
C LYS A 144 -34.93 -29.54 18.44
N HIS A 145 -33.77 -30.17 18.55
CA HIS A 145 -33.51 -31.53 18.06
C HIS A 145 -33.87 -32.64 19.07
N LYS A 146 -34.68 -32.31 20.09
CA LYS A 146 -35.20 -33.24 21.10
C LYS A 146 -34.13 -34.00 21.89
N VAL A 147 -32.96 -33.39 22.09
CA VAL A 147 -31.95 -33.93 23.00
C VAL A 147 -32.42 -33.73 24.44
N GLU A 148 -32.26 -34.75 25.29
CA GLU A 148 -32.68 -34.69 26.69
C GLU A 148 -31.86 -33.67 27.48
N GLN A 149 -32.48 -32.99 28.45
CA GLN A 149 -31.83 -31.92 29.21
C GLN A 149 -30.55 -32.38 29.93
N GLU A 150 -30.49 -33.64 30.36
CA GLU A 150 -29.30 -34.23 30.97
C GLU A 150 -28.12 -34.30 30.01
N ASP A 151 -28.33 -34.78 28.77
CA ASP A 151 -27.28 -34.84 27.75
C ASP A 151 -26.87 -33.43 27.29
N ILE A 152 -27.82 -32.49 27.24
CA ILE A 152 -27.54 -31.07 26.93
C ILE A 152 -26.61 -30.47 27.99
N ASN A 153 -26.87 -30.72 29.28
CA ASN A 153 -26.03 -30.22 30.36
C ASN A 153 -24.61 -30.83 30.28
N GLU A 154 -24.52 -32.12 29.95
CA GLU A 154 -23.26 -32.83 29.78
C GLU A 154 -22.42 -32.23 28.64
N ILE A 155 -22.96 -32.11 27.42
CA ILE A 155 -22.22 -31.54 26.30
C ILE A 155 -21.91 -30.06 26.52
N SER A 156 -22.81 -29.30 27.16
CA SER A 156 -22.54 -27.90 27.52
C SER A 156 -21.31 -27.78 28.43
N ALA A 157 -21.16 -28.65 29.43
CA ALA A 157 -19.98 -28.66 30.29
C ALA A 157 -18.71 -29.06 29.52
N ILE A 158 -18.83 -30.06 28.64
CA ILE A 158 -17.72 -30.53 27.79
C ILE A 158 -17.23 -29.41 26.87
N VAL A 159 -18.10 -28.76 26.11
CA VAL A 159 -17.68 -27.74 25.13
C VAL A 159 -17.14 -26.46 25.76
N ILE A 160 -17.42 -26.23 27.05
CA ILE A 160 -16.82 -25.15 27.86
C ILE A 160 -15.43 -25.55 28.36
N ALA A 161 -15.26 -26.81 28.79
CA ALA A 161 -14.02 -27.29 29.40
C ALA A 161 -12.98 -27.78 28.37
N GLU A 162 -13.43 -28.22 27.20
CA GLU A 162 -12.64 -28.86 26.16
C GLU A 162 -12.70 -28.06 24.85
N GLU A 163 -11.53 -27.60 24.41
CA GLU A 163 -11.34 -26.99 23.10
C GLU A 163 -11.29 -28.08 22.01
N PRO A 164 -11.76 -27.78 20.77
CA PRO A 164 -11.68 -28.73 19.67
C PRO A 164 -10.22 -29.00 19.29
N GLU A 165 -9.96 -30.20 18.77
CA GLU A 165 -8.65 -30.53 18.22
C GLU A 165 -8.41 -29.79 16.88
N ILE A 166 -7.15 -29.64 16.48
CA ILE A 166 -6.77 -29.08 15.16
C ILE A 166 -7.51 -29.81 14.02
N VAL A 167 -7.76 -31.10 14.20
CA VAL A 167 -8.56 -31.92 13.29
C VAL A 167 -9.66 -32.64 14.07
N GLY A 168 -10.83 -32.03 14.14
CA GLY A 168 -12.04 -32.63 14.70
C GLY A 168 -12.31 -32.21 16.15
N TYR A 169 -13.06 -33.05 16.87
CA TYR A 169 -13.53 -32.74 18.23
C TYR A 169 -12.56 -33.22 19.30
N GLY A 170 -12.59 -32.63 20.48
CA GLY A 170 -11.90 -33.17 21.64
C GLY A 170 -12.42 -34.57 22.03
N PRO A 171 -11.63 -35.37 22.77
CA PRO A 171 -11.99 -36.73 23.15
C PRO A 171 -13.31 -36.83 23.94
N GLN A 172 -13.65 -35.87 24.81
CA GLN A 172 -14.91 -35.92 25.54
C GLN A 172 -16.11 -35.63 24.62
N ALA A 173 -15.97 -34.65 23.73
CA ALA A 173 -16.99 -34.36 22.72
C ALA A 173 -17.22 -35.55 21.77
N LYS A 174 -16.15 -36.24 21.33
CA LYS A 174 -16.25 -37.48 20.52
C LYS A 174 -17.02 -38.58 21.27
N ASN A 175 -16.72 -38.78 22.55
CA ASN A 175 -17.39 -39.78 23.38
C ASN A 175 -18.88 -39.45 23.57
N TRP A 176 -19.21 -38.17 23.77
CA TRP A 176 -20.59 -37.73 23.87
C TRP A 176 -21.36 -37.95 22.57
N ILE A 177 -20.77 -37.63 21.41
CA ILE A 177 -21.38 -37.91 20.10
C ILE A 177 -21.65 -39.42 19.96
N ARG A 178 -20.71 -40.28 20.36
CA ARG A 178 -20.89 -41.74 20.35
C ARG A 178 -22.07 -42.18 21.23
N LYS A 179 -22.16 -41.67 22.46
CA LYS A 179 -23.27 -41.93 23.37
C LYS A 179 -24.62 -41.55 22.75
N MET A 180 -24.69 -40.40 22.07
CA MET A 180 -25.92 -39.97 21.40
C MET A 180 -26.27 -40.82 20.18
N LEU A 181 -25.27 -41.31 19.43
CA LEU A 181 -25.50 -42.28 18.35
C LEU A 181 -26.05 -43.61 18.89
N ASP A 182 -25.56 -44.09 20.03
CA ASP A 182 -26.09 -45.29 20.68
C ASP A 182 -27.53 -45.08 21.17
N LYS A 183 -27.87 -43.88 21.69
CA LYS A 183 -29.25 -43.49 22.03
C LYS A 183 -30.18 -43.42 20.81
N SER A 184 -29.62 -43.03 19.66
CA SER A 184 -30.33 -43.02 18.39
C SER A 184 -30.59 -44.44 17.86
N LEU A 185 -29.64 -45.36 18.08
CA LEU A 185 -29.74 -46.78 17.69
C LEU A 185 -30.75 -47.56 18.52
N ASN A 186 -30.74 -47.35 19.84
CA ASN A 186 -31.62 -48.07 20.76
C ASN A 186 -33.03 -47.47 20.85
N GLY A 187 -33.29 -46.36 20.14
CA GLY A 187 -34.59 -45.68 20.05
C GLY A 187 -34.94 -44.79 21.24
N THR A 188 -34.02 -44.57 22.19
CA THR A 188 -34.23 -43.64 23.32
C THR A 188 -34.18 -42.17 22.91
N TRP A 189 -33.55 -41.85 21.78
CA TRP A 189 -33.63 -40.54 21.14
C TRP A 189 -34.41 -40.64 19.83
N GLU A 190 -35.42 -39.79 19.66
CA GLU A 190 -36.37 -39.84 18.54
C GLU A 190 -35.79 -39.51 17.16
N ILE A 191 -34.51 -39.11 17.09
CA ILE A 191 -33.80 -38.90 15.83
C ILE A 191 -33.13 -40.20 15.42
N GLY A 192 -33.41 -40.67 14.20
CA GLY A 192 -32.82 -41.91 13.67
C GLY A 192 -31.32 -41.79 13.35
N ILE A 193 -30.59 -42.91 13.42
CA ILE A 193 -29.11 -42.94 13.33
C ILE A 193 -28.56 -42.26 12.06
N ALA A 194 -29.27 -42.36 10.95
CA ALA A 194 -28.85 -41.77 9.69
C ALA A 194 -28.78 -40.22 9.72
N ALA A 195 -29.58 -39.57 10.56
CA ALA A 195 -29.63 -38.11 10.67
C ALA A 195 -28.86 -37.57 11.88
N SER A 196 -28.76 -38.35 12.96
CA SER A 196 -28.18 -37.92 14.23
C SER A 196 -26.70 -37.53 14.13
N GLY A 197 -25.90 -38.29 13.39
CA GLY A 197 -24.47 -37.99 13.21
C GLY A 197 -24.22 -36.64 12.55
N GLY A 198 -24.99 -36.30 11.51
CA GLY A 198 -24.88 -35.03 10.81
C GLY A 198 -25.33 -33.86 11.66
N ILE A 199 -26.50 -33.98 12.30
CA ILE A 199 -27.09 -32.93 13.13
C ILE A 199 -26.18 -32.55 14.30
N LEU A 200 -25.69 -33.52 15.07
CA LEU A 200 -24.82 -33.24 16.22
C LEU A 200 -23.50 -32.61 15.80
N THR A 201 -22.92 -33.12 14.71
CA THR A 201 -21.70 -32.60 14.10
C THR A 201 -21.88 -31.13 13.72
N GLU A 202 -22.98 -30.78 13.07
CA GLU A 202 -23.29 -29.41 12.64
C GLU A 202 -23.48 -28.45 13.81
N ILE A 203 -24.26 -28.86 14.83
CA ILE A 203 -24.53 -28.02 16.01
C ILE A 203 -23.25 -27.74 16.79
N ILE A 204 -22.42 -28.76 17.02
CA ILE A 204 -21.15 -28.61 17.76
C ILE A 204 -20.15 -27.77 16.96
N LYS A 205 -20.06 -27.96 15.64
CA LYS A 205 -19.22 -27.12 14.76
C LYS A 205 -19.64 -25.66 14.79
N LYS A 206 -20.94 -25.38 14.68
CA LYS A 206 -21.53 -24.04 14.77
C LYS A 206 -21.21 -23.37 16.10
N PHE A 207 -21.23 -24.12 17.21
CA PHE A 207 -20.83 -23.59 18.52
C PHE A 207 -19.34 -23.22 18.56
N TYR A 208 -18.46 -24.08 18.05
CA TYR A 208 -17.02 -23.79 17.99
C TYR A 208 -16.64 -22.76 16.90
N GLY A 209 -17.55 -22.47 15.97
CA GLY A 209 -17.33 -21.57 14.83
C GLY A 209 -16.50 -22.19 13.70
N ILE A 210 -16.38 -23.52 13.64
CA ILE A 210 -15.54 -24.25 12.65
C ILE A 210 -16.33 -24.87 11.50
#